data_AF-A0A4W2ERC1-F1
#
_entry.id   AF-A0A4W2ERC1-F1
#
_cell.length_a   1.000
_cell.length_b   1.000
_cell.length_c   1.000
_cell.angle_alpha   90.00
_cell.angle_beta   90.00
_cell.angle_gamma   90.00
#
_symmetry.space_group_name_H-M   'P 1'
#
loop_
_entity.id
_entity.type
_entity.pdbx_description
1 polymer ?
#
loop_
_entity_poly.entity_id
_entity_poly.type
_entity_poly.pdbx_seq_one_letter_code
_entity_poly.pdbx_strand_id
1 'polypeptide(L)'
;MVASSQALLRHFGFCRWGPTPWVQLAGSLKLRTGNPVSWTTVRLVTTVTLEPAGRCRWDEPVRITVRGLAPGQPVTLRASLRDEKGALFRAHARYCADAAGLLDLERAPALGGSFTGLEPMGLFWAMEPEKPLLRLVKRDVQTPFAVELEVLDNHEPRVGRLLGRVVHERDFLAPGVRREPVRAGRVRATLFLPPGSKPFPGILDLFGSSGGLCEYRASLLAGHGFAVLALAYFRFEDLPEHLNDVCLEYFEEAVNFMLQHPKAKATTIKEALARWEEKTSQKPSEAREIKLYAQIPPIEKMDASLSTLSNCEKLSLSTNCIEKIANLNGLKNLRILSLGRNNIKNLNGLEAVGDTLEELWISYNFIEKLKGIHVMKKLKILYMSNNLVKDWAEFVKLAELPCLEDLVFVGNPLEEKHSAEGNWVEEATKRVPKLKKLDGTPVIKEDEEEDN
;
A
#
# COMPACT_ATOMS: atom_id res chain seq x y z
N MET A 1 -39.34 45.17 -38.60
CA MET A 1 -39.45 46.42 -37.83
C MET A 1 -38.12 47.15 -37.97
N VAL A 2 -38.23 48.37 -38.45
CA VAL A 2 -37.18 49.20 -39.06
C VAL A 2 -36.75 50.26 -38.05
N ALA A 3 -35.44 50.51 -38.01
CA ALA A 3 -34.72 51.78 -37.78
C ALA A 3 -34.94 52.56 -36.46
N SER A 4 -33.83 53.09 -35.91
CA SER A 4 -33.34 54.49 -36.00
C SER A 4 -33.57 55.16 -34.62
N SER A 5 -32.80 56.14 -34.16
CA SER A 5 -32.10 57.20 -34.87
C SER A 5 -30.95 57.80 -34.03
N GLN A 6 -29.86 58.17 -34.72
CA GLN A 6 -29.12 59.40 -34.43
C GLN A 6 -29.83 60.59 -35.11
N ALA A 7 -29.80 61.77 -34.50
CA ALA A 7 -29.93 63.09 -35.15
C ALA A 7 -29.40 64.16 -34.16
N LEU A 8 -28.32 64.92 -34.47
CA LEU A 8 -28.28 66.14 -35.31
C LEU A 8 -28.97 67.33 -34.58
N LEU A 9 -28.56 68.61 -34.61
CA LEU A 9 -27.74 69.48 -35.47
C LEU A 9 -27.81 70.88 -34.78
N ARG A 10 -26.82 71.79 -34.79
CA ARG A 10 -26.58 72.92 -35.74
C ARG A 10 -25.86 74.03 -34.91
N HIS A 11 -24.74 74.64 -35.29
CA HIS A 11 -24.32 75.49 -36.43
C HIS A 11 -24.39 77.02 -36.19
N PHE A 12 -23.35 77.71 -36.73
CA PHE A 12 -23.11 79.15 -37.05
C PHE A 12 -22.01 79.83 -36.19
N GLY A 13 -20.98 80.53 -36.68
CA GLY A 13 -20.48 80.87 -38.03
C GLY A 13 -19.58 82.14 -37.97
N PHE A 14 -18.43 82.16 -38.70
CA PHE A 14 -17.70 83.29 -39.37
C PHE A 14 -17.32 84.60 -38.58
N CYS A 15 -16.27 85.42 -38.80
CA CYS A 15 -15.12 85.53 -39.74
C CYS A 15 -14.10 86.63 -39.28
N ARG A 16 -12.80 86.46 -39.62
CA ARG A 16 -11.68 87.39 -40.01
C ARG A 16 -11.38 88.75 -39.31
N TRP A 17 -10.08 89.11 -39.21
CA TRP A 17 -9.32 90.24 -39.86
C TRP A 17 -7.81 90.23 -39.38
N GLY A 18 -6.82 90.50 -40.25
CA GLY A 18 -5.36 90.72 -39.94
C GLY A 18 -4.98 92.22 -40.01
N PRO A 19 -3.70 92.72 -40.19
CA PRO A 19 -2.36 92.10 -40.44
C PRO A 19 -1.04 92.73 -39.80
N THR A 20 0.11 91.97 -39.82
CA THR A 20 1.60 92.30 -39.99
C THR A 20 2.42 93.22 -39.03
N PRO A 21 3.80 93.25 -39.02
CA PRO A 21 4.85 92.49 -39.79
C PRO A 21 6.14 91.96 -39.03
N TRP A 22 6.79 90.95 -39.67
CA TRP A 22 8.23 90.64 -39.93
C TRP A 22 9.38 91.05 -38.96
N VAL A 23 10.25 90.10 -38.58
CA VAL A 23 11.68 89.97 -38.98
C VAL A 23 12.16 88.52 -38.78
N GLN A 24 12.73 87.92 -39.84
CA GLN A 24 13.56 86.70 -39.82
C GLN A 24 15.01 87.05 -39.43
N LEU A 25 15.62 86.25 -38.56
CA LEU A 25 17.08 86.07 -38.54
C LEU A 25 17.40 84.57 -38.52
N ALA A 26 18.15 84.16 -39.53
CA ALA A 26 18.60 82.80 -39.77
C ALA A 26 19.64 82.38 -38.73
N GLY A 27 19.53 81.14 -38.26
CA GLY A 27 20.50 80.51 -37.38
C GLY A 27 20.29 79.00 -37.33
N SER A 28 20.94 78.29 -38.24
CA SER A 28 20.94 76.83 -38.32
C SER A 28 21.59 76.22 -37.07
N LEU A 29 20.81 75.55 -36.22
CA LEU A 29 21.34 74.61 -35.22
C LEU A 29 21.06 73.18 -35.70
N LYS A 30 22.13 72.48 -36.10
CA LYS A 30 22.14 71.05 -36.39
C LYS A 30 21.73 70.29 -35.12
N LEU A 31 20.50 69.77 -35.09
CA LEU A 31 20.10 68.76 -34.11
C LEU A 31 20.89 67.47 -34.39
N ARG A 32 21.74 67.10 -33.43
CA ARG A 32 22.39 65.78 -33.39
C ARG A 32 21.29 64.72 -33.44
N THR A 33 21.30 63.90 -34.48
CA THR A 33 20.56 62.64 -34.52
C THR A 33 21.03 61.77 -33.36
N GLY A 34 20.16 61.54 -32.38
CA GLY A 34 20.40 60.55 -31.33
C GLY A 34 20.57 59.18 -31.96
N ASN A 35 21.58 58.43 -31.50
CA ASN A 35 21.75 57.03 -31.86
C ASN A 35 20.45 56.26 -31.59
N PRO A 36 20.03 55.33 -32.47
CA PRO A 36 18.95 54.42 -32.14
C PRO A 36 19.39 53.60 -30.93
N VAL A 37 18.61 53.68 -29.85
CA VAL A 37 18.75 52.77 -28.71
C VAL A 37 18.44 51.37 -29.25
N SER A 38 19.48 50.53 -29.38
CA SER A 38 19.25 49.12 -29.66
C SER A 38 18.59 48.51 -28.43
N TRP A 39 17.30 48.18 -28.55
CA TRP A 39 16.67 47.26 -27.62
C TRP A 39 17.31 45.89 -27.86
N THR A 40 18.36 45.58 -27.11
CA THR A 40 18.84 44.21 -27.01
C THR A 40 17.75 43.45 -26.25
N THR A 41 16.82 42.83 -26.97
CA THR A 41 15.95 41.81 -26.38
C THR A 41 16.86 40.68 -25.92
N VAL A 42 17.21 40.68 -24.64
CA VAL A 42 17.85 39.52 -24.00
C VAL A 42 16.78 38.43 -24.00
N ARG A 43 16.78 37.57 -25.02
CA ARG A 43 16.01 36.32 -24.97
C ARG A 43 16.63 35.49 -23.86
N LEU A 44 15.93 35.40 -22.73
CA LEU A 44 16.27 34.45 -21.68
C LEU A 44 16.29 33.04 -22.28
N VAL A 45 17.32 32.26 -21.96
CA VAL A 45 17.40 30.86 -22.37
C VAL A 45 16.30 30.10 -21.66
N THR A 46 15.44 29.41 -22.42
CA THR A 46 14.38 28.60 -21.84
C THR A 46 14.99 27.48 -21.00
N THR A 47 14.68 27.47 -19.72
CA THR A 47 15.27 26.54 -18.74
C THR A 47 14.17 25.67 -18.15
N VAL A 48 14.39 24.36 -18.15
CA VAL A 48 13.50 23.38 -17.51
C VAL A 48 14.12 22.97 -16.18
N THR A 49 13.38 23.12 -15.09
CA THR A 49 13.80 22.76 -13.74
C THR A 49 12.84 21.73 -13.17
N LEU A 50 13.39 20.78 -12.42
CA LEU A 50 12.63 19.78 -11.70
C LEU A 50 12.87 19.94 -10.20
N GLU A 51 11.84 19.73 -9.39
CA GLU A 51 11.95 19.67 -7.93
C GLU A 51 11.36 18.34 -7.44
N PRO A 52 12.15 17.48 -6.76
CA PRO A 52 13.57 17.66 -6.42
C PRO A 52 14.51 17.66 -7.64
N ALA A 53 15.56 18.48 -7.59
CA ALA A 53 16.49 18.70 -8.72
C ALA A 53 17.49 17.57 -8.97
N GLY A 54 17.64 16.66 -8.00
CA GLY A 54 18.52 15.49 -8.12
C GLY A 54 17.82 14.29 -8.75
N ARG A 55 18.46 13.12 -8.62
CA ARG A 55 17.78 11.85 -8.87
C ARG A 55 16.65 11.67 -7.86
N CYS A 56 15.52 11.18 -8.34
CA CYS A 56 14.40 10.80 -7.49
C CYS A 56 14.00 9.37 -7.79
N ARG A 57 13.21 8.76 -6.92
CA ARG A 57 12.73 7.41 -7.15
C ARG A 57 11.60 7.40 -8.18
N TRP A 58 11.43 6.28 -8.88
CA TRP A 58 10.39 6.10 -9.87
C TRP A 58 8.98 6.38 -9.32
N ASP A 59 8.74 6.10 -8.04
CA ASP A 59 7.48 6.28 -7.33
C ASP A 59 7.30 7.66 -6.66
N GLU A 60 8.27 8.59 -6.78
CA GLU A 60 8.18 9.92 -6.18
C GLU A 60 7.62 10.98 -7.13
N PRO A 61 6.70 11.85 -6.70
CA PRO A 61 6.25 12.96 -7.53
C PRO A 61 7.39 13.96 -7.79
N VAL A 62 7.36 14.60 -8.96
CA VAL A 62 8.31 15.64 -9.34
C VAL A 62 7.55 16.82 -9.91
N ARG A 63 7.88 18.02 -9.41
CA ARG A 63 7.35 19.26 -9.93
C ARG A 63 8.21 19.72 -11.10
N ILE A 64 7.57 19.99 -12.24
CA ILE A 64 8.24 20.48 -13.46
C ILE A 64 7.90 21.96 -13.65
N THR A 65 8.93 22.77 -13.86
CA THR A 65 8.80 24.19 -14.13
C THR A 65 9.65 24.59 -15.33
N VAL A 66 9.12 25.47 -16.18
CA VAL A 66 9.83 26.05 -17.32
C VAL A 66 9.87 27.56 -17.17
N ARG A 67 11.06 28.15 -17.28
CA ARG A 67 11.31 29.59 -17.19
C ARG A 67 11.91 30.11 -18.48
N GLY A 68 11.78 31.42 -18.72
CA GLY A 68 12.35 32.08 -19.90
C GLY A 68 11.53 31.85 -21.16
N LEU A 69 10.20 31.68 -21.02
CA LEU A 69 9.24 31.75 -22.12
C LEU A 69 8.77 33.20 -22.31
N ALA A 70 8.18 33.51 -23.46
CA ALA A 70 7.45 34.77 -23.62
C ALA A 70 6.11 34.71 -22.85
N PRO A 71 5.57 35.87 -22.40
CA PRO A 71 4.26 35.92 -21.77
C PRO A 71 3.18 35.28 -22.65
N GLY A 72 2.42 34.32 -22.11
CA GLY A 72 1.37 33.63 -22.86
C GLY A 72 1.85 32.69 -23.97
N GLN A 73 3.16 32.40 -24.06
CA GLN A 73 3.71 31.59 -25.15
C GLN A 73 3.09 30.18 -25.17
N PRO A 74 2.54 29.73 -26.31
CA PRO A 74 2.10 28.36 -26.49
C PRO A 74 3.31 27.43 -26.61
N VAL A 75 3.35 26.38 -25.82
CA VAL A 75 4.42 25.37 -25.83
C VAL A 75 3.86 23.96 -25.75
N THR A 76 4.61 23.00 -26.28
CA THR A 76 4.33 21.58 -26.12
C THR A 76 5.46 20.95 -25.30
N LEU A 77 5.12 20.33 -24.16
CA LEU A 77 6.06 19.52 -23.41
C LEU A 77 5.98 18.08 -23.90
N ARG A 78 7.13 17.46 -24.12
CA ARG A 78 7.25 16.06 -24.51
C ARG A 78 8.17 15.34 -23.53
N ALA A 79 7.72 14.18 -23.05
CA ALA A 79 8.52 13.27 -22.27
C ALA A 79 8.80 12.01 -23.08
N SER A 80 10.03 11.51 -23.01
CA SER A 80 10.41 10.27 -23.69
C SER A 80 11.36 9.44 -22.85
N LEU A 81 11.21 8.12 -22.89
CA LEU A 81 12.20 7.18 -22.35
C LEU A 81 12.42 6.01 -23.29
N ARG A 82 13.60 5.41 -23.21
CA ARG A 82 13.88 4.09 -23.76
C ARG A 82 14.00 3.09 -22.62
N ASP A 83 13.30 1.98 -22.76
CA ASP A 83 13.39 0.89 -21.79
C ASP A 83 14.68 0.06 -22.00
N GLU A 84 14.87 -0.97 -21.18
CA GLU A 84 16.07 -1.82 -21.24
C GLU A 84 16.17 -2.67 -22.52
N LYS A 85 15.07 -2.79 -23.28
CA LYS A 85 15.05 -3.43 -24.61
C LYS A 85 15.16 -2.41 -25.75
N GLY A 86 15.34 -1.14 -25.43
CA GLY A 86 15.44 -0.04 -26.39
C GLY A 86 14.09 0.44 -26.95
N ALA A 87 12.97 -0.10 -26.46
CA ALA A 87 11.63 0.33 -26.88
C ALA A 87 11.35 1.75 -26.39
N LEU A 88 10.82 2.57 -27.28
CA LEU A 88 10.58 3.99 -27.03
C LEU A 88 9.16 4.21 -26.50
N PHE A 89 9.06 4.94 -25.41
CA PHE A 89 7.82 5.37 -24.78
C PHE A 89 7.76 6.89 -24.74
N ARG A 90 6.60 7.48 -25.03
CA ARG A 90 6.42 8.93 -25.12
C ARG A 90 5.07 9.39 -24.60
N ALA A 91 5.05 10.58 -24.01
CA ALA A 91 3.85 11.36 -23.75
C ALA A 91 4.09 12.81 -24.17
N HIS A 92 3.04 13.54 -24.50
CA HIS A 92 3.13 14.96 -24.73
C HIS A 92 1.86 15.69 -24.28
N ALA A 93 2.02 16.96 -23.90
CA ALA A 93 0.89 17.83 -23.56
C ALA A 93 1.18 19.28 -23.94
N ARG A 94 0.14 19.98 -24.35
CA ARG A 94 0.15 21.39 -24.76
C ARG A 94 -0.18 22.29 -23.57
N TYR A 95 0.55 23.39 -23.44
CA TYR A 95 0.41 24.36 -22.36
C TYR A 95 0.58 25.79 -22.88
N CYS A 96 0.21 26.78 -22.07
CA CYS A 96 0.56 28.18 -22.27
C CYS A 96 1.31 28.70 -21.05
N ALA A 97 2.40 29.45 -21.27
CA ALA A 97 3.08 30.15 -20.19
C ALA A 97 2.21 31.25 -19.57
N ASP A 98 2.46 31.60 -18.32
CA ASP A 98 1.78 32.70 -17.65
C ASP A 98 2.26 34.08 -18.15
N ALA A 99 1.74 35.16 -17.56
CA ALA A 99 2.11 36.53 -17.91
C ALA A 99 3.58 36.88 -17.60
N ALA A 100 4.25 36.10 -16.76
CA ALA A 100 5.67 36.26 -16.43
C ALA A 100 6.57 35.37 -17.30
N GLY A 101 6.02 34.58 -18.22
CA GLY A 101 6.79 33.63 -19.03
C GLY A 101 7.24 32.40 -18.24
N LEU A 102 6.48 32.04 -17.19
CA LEU A 102 6.66 30.86 -16.36
C LEU A 102 5.58 29.82 -16.71
N LEU A 103 5.98 28.55 -16.80
CA LEU A 103 5.06 27.43 -16.84
C LEU A 103 5.37 26.50 -15.68
N ASP A 104 4.39 26.26 -14.81
CA ASP A 104 4.49 25.39 -13.65
C ASP A 104 3.38 24.35 -13.73
N LEU A 105 3.74 23.06 -13.84
CA LEU A 105 2.76 22.00 -14.12
C LEU A 105 1.83 21.70 -12.93
N GLU A 106 2.15 22.18 -11.73
CA GLU A 106 1.25 22.12 -10.57
C GLU A 106 0.16 23.20 -10.60
N ARG A 107 0.27 24.17 -11.51
CA ARG A 107 -0.62 25.33 -11.57
C ARG A 107 -1.28 25.51 -12.93
N ALA A 108 -0.60 25.07 -13.99
CA ALA A 108 -1.05 25.21 -15.37
C ALA A 108 -1.67 23.90 -15.88
N PRO A 109 -2.96 23.88 -16.25
CA PRO A 109 -3.58 22.69 -16.80
C PRO A 109 -3.08 22.41 -18.23
N ALA A 110 -2.96 21.13 -18.56
CA ALA A 110 -2.74 20.67 -19.92
C ALA A 110 -3.97 20.96 -20.79
N LEU A 111 -3.73 21.59 -21.93
CA LEU A 111 -4.75 21.96 -22.92
C LEU A 111 -5.08 20.81 -23.89
N GLY A 112 -4.30 19.73 -23.86
CA GLY A 112 -4.50 18.50 -24.63
C GLY A 112 -3.21 17.88 -25.13
N GLY A 113 -3.33 16.69 -25.73
CA GLY A 113 -2.20 15.82 -26.07
C GLY A 113 -2.54 14.41 -25.59
N SER A 114 -1.56 13.73 -24.98
CA SER A 114 -1.75 12.45 -24.31
C SER A 114 -2.72 12.53 -23.11
N PHE A 115 -2.93 13.73 -22.54
CA PHE A 115 -3.86 13.98 -21.43
C PHE A 115 -4.30 15.46 -21.41
N THR A 116 -5.29 15.80 -20.56
CA THR A 116 -5.82 17.16 -20.32
C THR A 116 -6.01 17.41 -18.82
N GLY A 117 -6.11 18.69 -18.42
CA GLY A 117 -6.39 19.07 -17.03
C GLY A 117 -5.13 19.30 -16.19
N LEU A 118 -5.32 19.55 -14.89
CA LEU A 118 -4.23 19.84 -13.96
C LEU A 118 -3.59 18.55 -13.47
N GLU A 119 -2.66 18.03 -14.28
CA GLU A 119 -2.03 16.72 -14.11
C GLU A 119 -0.49 16.84 -14.04
N PRO A 120 0.10 17.13 -12.87
CA PRO A 120 1.54 17.44 -12.76
C PRO A 120 2.44 16.27 -13.20
N MET A 121 1.99 15.04 -12.95
CA MET A 121 2.70 13.80 -13.33
C MET A 121 2.20 13.20 -14.65
N GLY A 122 1.33 13.90 -15.38
CA GLY A 122 0.73 13.42 -16.63
C GLY A 122 1.74 12.94 -17.67
N LEU A 123 2.86 13.66 -17.80
CA LEU A 123 3.94 13.32 -18.72
C LEU A 123 4.62 11.97 -18.41
N PHE A 124 4.50 11.44 -17.19
CA PHE A 124 5.07 10.15 -16.81
C PHE A 124 4.05 9.01 -16.93
N TRP A 125 2.84 9.17 -16.37
CA TRP A 125 1.86 8.08 -16.37
C TRP A 125 1.17 7.87 -17.72
N ALA A 126 1.08 8.92 -18.57
CA ALA A 126 0.44 8.85 -19.88
C ALA A 126 1.38 8.40 -21.02
N MET A 127 2.56 7.86 -20.68
CA MET A 127 3.51 7.40 -21.69
C MET A 127 3.03 6.15 -22.39
N GLU A 128 3.00 6.21 -23.72
CA GLU A 128 2.60 5.11 -24.58
C GLU A 128 3.79 4.60 -25.40
N PRO A 129 3.85 3.29 -25.70
CA PRO A 129 4.89 2.76 -26.56
C PRO A 129 4.69 3.24 -28.00
N GLU A 130 5.78 3.55 -28.68
CA GLU A 130 5.75 3.91 -30.10
C GLU A 130 5.28 2.74 -30.98
N LYS A 131 5.58 1.50 -30.55
CA LYS A 131 5.07 0.29 -31.20
C LYS A 131 3.92 -0.29 -30.37
N PRO A 132 2.76 -0.58 -30.99
CA PRO A 132 1.63 -1.18 -30.28
C PRO A 132 2.01 -2.48 -29.55
N LEU A 133 1.26 -2.77 -28.47
CA LEU A 133 1.36 -4.02 -27.70
C LEU A 133 2.66 -4.21 -26.90
N LEU A 134 3.58 -3.24 -26.88
CA LEU A 134 4.75 -3.31 -26.02
C LEU A 134 4.43 -2.89 -24.58
N ARG A 135 4.95 -3.66 -23.63
CA ARG A 135 4.94 -3.32 -22.20
C ARG A 135 6.32 -2.81 -21.80
N LEU A 136 6.35 -1.76 -20.98
CA LEU A 136 7.59 -1.18 -20.45
C LEU A 136 8.39 -2.23 -19.66
N VAL A 137 9.66 -2.43 -20.03
CA VAL A 137 10.53 -3.44 -19.39
C VAL A 137 11.56 -2.78 -18.48
N LYS A 138 11.44 -3.05 -17.17
CA LYS A 138 12.47 -2.79 -16.15
C LYS A 138 12.82 -4.09 -15.43
N ARG A 139 14.08 -4.51 -15.48
CA ARG A 139 14.63 -5.72 -14.85
C ARG A 139 15.78 -5.39 -13.92
N ASP A 140 16.71 -4.54 -14.34
CA ASP A 140 17.87 -4.17 -13.52
C ASP A 140 17.56 -2.95 -12.66
N VAL A 141 17.17 -3.18 -11.41
CA VAL A 141 16.80 -2.11 -10.47
C VAL A 141 17.97 -1.21 -10.04
N GLN A 142 19.21 -1.59 -10.36
CA GLN A 142 20.40 -0.82 -10.00
C GLN A 142 20.66 0.37 -10.94
N THR A 143 20.01 0.38 -12.10
CA THR A 143 20.10 1.45 -13.10
C THR A 143 18.81 2.27 -13.14
N PRO A 144 18.89 3.61 -13.25
CA PRO A 144 17.70 4.44 -13.41
C PRO A 144 17.10 4.32 -14.82
N PHE A 145 15.86 4.79 -14.96
CA PHE A 145 15.38 5.25 -16.27
C PHE A 145 15.72 6.72 -16.48
N ALA A 146 16.26 7.05 -17.65
CA ALA A 146 16.47 8.42 -18.08
C ALA A 146 15.24 8.90 -18.86
N VAL A 147 14.51 9.85 -18.28
CA VAL A 147 13.38 10.51 -18.94
C VAL A 147 13.86 11.82 -19.54
N GLU A 148 13.83 11.92 -20.86
CA GLU A 148 14.12 13.15 -21.58
C GLU A 148 12.86 14.01 -21.66
N LEU A 149 12.95 15.22 -21.12
CA LEU A 149 11.93 16.25 -21.18
C LEU A 149 12.34 17.34 -22.16
N GLU A 150 11.48 17.63 -23.12
CA GLU A 150 11.67 18.64 -24.15
C GLU A 150 10.55 19.68 -24.08
N VAL A 151 10.91 20.95 -24.24
CA VAL A 151 9.98 22.06 -24.44
C VAL A 151 10.07 22.49 -25.89
N LEU A 152 8.96 22.35 -26.61
CA LEU A 152 8.85 22.65 -28.03
C LEU A 152 7.99 23.91 -28.20
N ASP A 153 8.39 24.76 -29.15
CA ASP A 153 7.64 25.97 -29.49
C ASP A 153 6.32 25.62 -30.20
N ASN A 154 5.26 26.34 -29.82
CA ASN A 154 3.91 26.25 -30.40
C ASN A 154 3.17 24.92 -30.12
N HIS A 155 1.90 24.87 -30.54
CA HIS A 155 0.97 23.74 -30.40
C HIS A 155 0.87 22.88 -31.66
N GLU A 156 1.79 23.04 -32.61
CA GLU A 156 1.67 22.39 -33.92
C GLU A 156 1.96 20.88 -33.90
N PRO A 157 1.33 20.11 -34.81
CA PRO A 157 1.50 18.65 -34.92
C PRO A 157 2.84 18.23 -35.57
N ARG A 158 3.68 19.17 -36.02
CA ARG A 158 5.04 18.90 -36.53
C ARG A 158 6.07 19.19 -35.43
N VAL A 159 7.30 18.71 -35.59
CA VAL A 159 8.39 18.93 -34.62
C VAL A 159 8.61 20.44 -34.46
N GLY A 160 8.01 21.02 -33.42
CA GLY A 160 8.22 22.42 -33.04
C GLY A 160 9.69 22.66 -32.75
N ARG A 161 10.13 23.92 -32.88
CA ARG A 161 11.50 24.30 -32.54
C ARG A 161 11.78 23.97 -31.07
N LEU A 162 12.87 23.25 -30.80
CA LEU A 162 13.30 22.96 -29.44
C LEU A 162 13.70 24.27 -28.72
N LEU A 163 13.04 24.57 -27.61
CA LEU A 163 13.30 25.73 -26.75
C LEU A 163 14.22 25.36 -25.59
N GLY A 164 14.01 24.18 -25.00
CA GLY A 164 14.82 23.68 -23.89
C GLY A 164 14.68 22.16 -23.73
N ARG A 165 15.67 21.54 -23.12
CA ARG A 165 15.73 20.10 -22.86
C ARG A 165 16.39 19.83 -21.52
N VAL A 166 15.93 18.81 -20.81
CA VAL A 166 16.60 18.25 -19.63
C VAL A 166 16.40 16.74 -19.60
N VAL A 167 17.38 16.02 -19.05
CA VAL A 167 17.25 14.58 -18.78
C VAL A 167 17.10 14.42 -17.27
N HIS A 168 16.07 13.71 -16.86
CA HIS A 168 15.80 13.43 -15.46
C HIS A 168 15.88 11.92 -15.21
N GLU A 169 16.80 11.53 -14.34
CA GLU A 169 17.01 10.13 -13.96
C GLU A 169 16.09 9.74 -12.80
N ARG A 170 15.40 8.62 -12.96
CA ARG A 170 14.48 8.07 -11.98
C ARG A 170 14.95 6.69 -11.52
N ASP A 171 15.38 6.61 -10.27
CA ASP A 171 15.98 5.42 -9.66
C ASP A 171 14.92 4.39 -9.24
N PHE A 172 15.30 3.12 -9.24
CA PHE A 172 14.47 2.01 -8.73
C PHE A 172 14.96 1.46 -7.40
N LEU A 173 16.15 1.88 -6.96
CA LEU A 173 16.73 1.49 -5.69
C LEU A 173 16.93 2.74 -4.83
N ALA A 174 16.25 2.80 -3.69
CA ALA A 174 16.36 3.94 -2.80
C ALA A 174 17.77 4.04 -2.18
N PRO A 175 18.26 5.25 -1.84
CA PRO A 175 19.57 5.43 -1.23
C PRO A 175 19.76 4.56 0.02
N GLY A 176 20.83 3.78 0.05
CA GLY A 176 21.18 2.91 1.19
C GLY A 176 20.39 1.61 1.29
N VAL A 177 19.42 1.35 0.39
CA VAL A 177 18.79 0.02 0.29
C VAL A 177 19.82 -0.97 -0.22
N ARG A 178 19.98 -2.08 0.49
CA ARG A 178 20.86 -3.18 0.09
C ARG A 178 20.08 -4.21 -0.70
N ARG A 179 20.66 -4.64 -1.82
CA ARG A 179 20.15 -5.72 -2.68
C ARG A 179 20.99 -6.97 -2.44
N GLU A 180 20.36 -8.05 -1.98
CA GLU A 180 21.03 -9.29 -1.60
C GLU A 180 20.36 -10.47 -2.34
N PRO A 181 20.98 -11.03 -3.39
CA PRO A 181 20.47 -12.25 -4.03
C PRO A 181 20.40 -13.41 -3.03
N VAL A 182 19.28 -14.13 -3.01
CA VAL A 182 19.02 -15.23 -2.07
C VAL A 182 19.01 -16.56 -2.81
N ARG A 183 19.88 -17.48 -2.39
CA ARG A 183 20.05 -18.83 -2.92
C ARG A 183 20.05 -19.83 -1.76
N ALA A 184 18.90 -19.99 -1.11
CA ALA A 184 18.75 -20.79 0.11
C ALA A 184 17.89 -22.03 -0.15
N GLY A 185 18.51 -23.22 -0.10
CA GLY A 185 17.84 -24.45 -0.55
C GLY A 185 17.37 -24.31 -2.00
N ARG A 186 16.08 -24.60 -2.25
CA ARG A 186 15.45 -24.38 -3.56
C ARG A 186 14.97 -22.95 -3.80
N VAL A 187 14.91 -22.10 -2.76
CA VAL A 187 14.41 -20.72 -2.88
C VAL A 187 15.36 -19.87 -3.74
N ARG A 188 14.79 -19.28 -4.81
CA ARG A 188 15.46 -18.30 -5.68
C ARG A 188 14.76 -16.96 -5.58
N ALA A 189 15.44 -15.98 -5.00
CA ALA A 189 14.88 -14.67 -4.71
C ALA A 189 15.95 -13.57 -4.69
N THR A 190 15.51 -12.34 -4.50
CA THR A 190 16.37 -11.20 -4.14
C THR A 190 15.75 -10.46 -2.96
N LEU A 191 16.51 -10.32 -1.88
CA LEU A 191 16.12 -9.61 -0.67
C LEU A 191 16.57 -8.15 -0.76
N PHE A 192 15.65 -7.23 -0.49
CA PHE A 192 15.92 -5.81 -0.37
C PHE A 192 15.79 -5.38 1.09
N LEU A 193 16.83 -4.75 1.62
CA LEU A 193 16.88 -4.32 3.02
C LEU A 193 17.07 -2.81 3.11
N PRO A 194 16.21 -2.09 3.85
CA PRO A 194 16.38 -0.68 4.11
C PRO A 194 17.72 -0.39 4.83
N PRO A 195 18.22 0.85 4.75
CA PRO A 195 19.40 1.25 5.51
C PRO A 195 19.13 1.18 7.02
N GLY A 196 20.14 0.79 7.79
CA GLY A 196 20.08 0.73 9.25
C GLY A 196 20.27 -0.66 9.86
N SER A 197 20.35 -0.67 11.19
CA SER A 197 20.62 -1.85 12.02
C SER A 197 19.37 -2.42 12.70
N LYS A 198 18.24 -1.70 12.68
CA LYS A 198 16.98 -2.16 13.25
C LYS A 198 16.37 -3.27 12.37
N PRO A 199 15.63 -4.21 12.95
CA PRO A 199 14.80 -5.12 12.17
C PRO A 199 13.66 -4.35 11.49
N PHE A 200 13.24 -4.84 10.33
CA PHE A 200 12.25 -4.27 9.45
C PHE A 200 11.06 -5.23 9.31
N PRO A 201 9.83 -4.71 9.13
CA PRO A 201 8.70 -5.53 8.69
C PRO A 201 9.04 -6.27 7.38
N GLY A 202 8.82 -7.59 7.36
CA GLY A 202 9.08 -8.44 6.21
C GLY A 202 7.90 -8.53 5.24
N ILE A 203 8.16 -8.44 3.94
CA ILE A 203 7.17 -8.64 2.86
C ILE A 203 7.70 -9.67 1.88
N LEU A 204 6.85 -10.61 1.48
CA LEU A 204 7.10 -11.49 0.33
C LEU A 204 6.44 -10.89 -0.91
N ASP A 205 7.23 -10.57 -1.94
CA ASP A 205 6.77 -9.95 -3.18
C ASP A 205 6.70 -10.99 -4.31
N LEU A 206 5.50 -11.20 -4.86
CA LEU A 206 5.21 -12.19 -5.89
C LEU A 206 4.58 -11.52 -7.13
N PHE A 207 5.11 -11.85 -8.30
CA PHE A 207 4.54 -11.47 -9.59
C PHE A 207 3.75 -12.61 -10.22
N GLY A 208 2.95 -12.30 -11.25
CA GLY A 208 2.10 -13.28 -11.93
C GLY A 208 2.84 -14.16 -12.95
N SER A 209 2.08 -14.64 -13.94
CA SER A 209 2.44 -15.69 -14.89
C SER A 209 3.51 -15.34 -15.93
N SER A 210 4.24 -14.22 -15.82
CA SER A 210 5.33 -13.92 -16.74
C SER A 210 6.57 -14.79 -16.51
N GLY A 211 6.71 -15.35 -15.31
CA GLY A 211 7.92 -16.04 -14.86
C GLY A 211 9.11 -15.10 -14.71
N GLY A 212 10.25 -15.67 -14.34
CA GLY A 212 11.46 -14.91 -14.03
C GLY A 212 11.38 -14.23 -12.67
N LEU A 213 12.32 -13.33 -12.42
CA LEU A 213 12.38 -12.51 -11.21
C LEU A 213 12.13 -11.04 -11.58
N CYS A 214 11.10 -10.44 -10.98
CA CYS A 214 10.77 -9.02 -11.12
C CYS A 214 11.08 -8.33 -9.80
N GLU A 215 12.07 -7.44 -9.80
CA GLU A 215 12.59 -6.86 -8.55
C GLU A 215 12.09 -5.44 -8.27
N TYR A 216 11.58 -4.74 -9.29
CA TYR A 216 11.33 -3.29 -9.23
C TYR A 216 10.29 -2.86 -8.18
N ARG A 217 9.31 -3.71 -7.84
CA ARG A 217 8.34 -3.39 -6.78
C ARG A 217 8.95 -3.58 -5.41
N ALA A 218 9.68 -4.68 -5.21
CA ALA A 218 10.37 -4.97 -3.95
C ALA A 218 11.43 -3.91 -3.62
N SER A 219 12.21 -3.47 -4.63
CA SER A 219 13.25 -2.47 -4.44
C SER A 219 12.69 -1.10 -4.04
N LEU A 220 11.57 -0.69 -4.64
CA LEU A 220 10.88 0.56 -4.30
C LEU A 220 10.24 0.49 -2.90
N LEU A 221 9.56 -0.61 -2.58
CA LEU A 221 8.95 -0.82 -1.26
C LEU A 221 9.98 -0.83 -0.12
N ALA A 222 11.19 -1.36 -0.36
CA ALA A 222 12.26 -1.30 0.63
C ALA A 222 12.70 0.15 0.95
N GLY A 223 12.52 1.08 0.02
CA GLY A 223 12.71 2.52 0.29
C GLY A 223 11.72 3.11 1.29
N HIS A 224 10.64 2.39 1.62
CA HIS A 224 9.63 2.79 2.60
C HIS A 224 9.75 2.05 3.94
N GLY A 225 10.89 1.39 4.20
CA GLY A 225 11.20 0.81 5.52
C GLY A 225 10.85 -0.67 5.69
N PHE A 226 10.59 -1.39 4.61
CA PHE A 226 10.27 -2.83 4.62
C PHE A 226 11.46 -3.69 4.16
N ALA A 227 11.69 -4.83 4.80
CA ALA A 227 12.51 -5.88 4.22
C ALA A 227 11.66 -6.66 3.21
N VAL A 228 12.02 -6.61 1.93
CA VAL A 228 11.16 -7.18 0.87
C VAL A 228 11.89 -8.25 0.08
N LEU A 229 11.33 -9.45 0.04
CA LEU A 229 11.86 -10.58 -0.72
C LEU A 229 11.11 -10.71 -2.04
N ALA A 230 11.73 -10.28 -3.15
CA ALA A 230 11.24 -10.59 -4.49
C ALA A 230 11.45 -12.07 -4.77
N LEU A 231 10.36 -12.85 -4.88
CA LEU A 231 10.42 -14.30 -5.00
C LEU A 231 10.09 -14.73 -6.43
N ALA A 232 11.03 -15.45 -7.06
CA ALA A 232 10.75 -16.19 -8.28
C ALA A 232 10.21 -17.59 -7.91
N TYR A 233 9.38 -18.16 -8.77
CA TYR A 233 8.83 -19.51 -8.57
C TYR A 233 8.80 -20.37 -9.84
N PHE A 234 9.14 -19.79 -11.01
CA PHE A 234 9.36 -20.51 -12.27
C PHE A 234 10.09 -19.63 -13.30
N ARG A 235 10.70 -20.23 -14.32
CA ARG A 235 11.49 -19.57 -15.41
C ARG A 235 12.59 -18.66 -14.90
N PHE A 236 13.26 -19.06 -13.83
CA PHE A 236 14.36 -18.30 -13.26
C PHE A 236 15.43 -19.26 -12.74
N GLU A 237 16.62 -19.18 -13.33
CA GLU A 237 17.76 -20.04 -13.00
C GLU A 237 17.41 -21.53 -13.09
N ASP A 238 17.53 -22.27 -11.99
CA ASP A 238 17.27 -23.71 -11.87
C ASP A 238 15.83 -24.04 -11.43
N LEU A 239 14.95 -23.03 -11.36
CA LEU A 239 13.51 -23.26 -11.15
C LEU A 239 12.85 -23.85 -12.40
N PRO A 240 11.69 -24.52 -12.25
CA PRO A 240 10.98 -25.13 -13.38
C PRO A 240 10.72 -24.13 -14.53
N GLU A 241 10.86 -24.59 -15.78
CA GLU A 241 10.58 -23.76 -16.97
C GLU A 241 9.08 -23.52 -17.19
N HIS A 242 8.23 -24.39 -16.66
CA HIS A 242 6.77 -24.33 -16.81
C HIS A 242 6.09 -24.41 -15.45
N LEU A 243 4.98 -23.68 -15.32
CA LEU A 243 4.15 -23.67 -14.12
C LEU A 243 3.01 -24.68 -14.28
N ASN A 244 3.34 -25.97 -14.17
CA ASN A 244 2.35 -27.04 -14.29
C ASN A 244 1.65 -27.30 -12.95
N ASP A 245 2.43 -27.34 -11.86
CA ASP A 245 1.97 -27.54 -10.49
C ASP A 245 2.56 -26.48 -9.55
N VAL A 246 1.77 -26.05 -8.56
CA VAL A 246 2.20 -25.06 -7.55
C VAL A 246 2.41 -25.76 -6.22
N CYS A 247 3.66 -26.09 -5.91
CA CYS A 247 4.08 -26.68 -4.64
C CYS A 247 4.12 -25.60 -3.56
N LEU A 248 3.15 -25.59 -2.62
CA LEU A 248 3.04 -24.55 -1.59
C LEU A 248 4.20 -24.58 -0.58
N GLU A 249 4.81 -25.75 -0.39
CA GLU A 249 5.99 -25.95 0.46
C GLU A 249 7.17 -25.09 0.01
N TYR A 250 7.28 -24.78 -1.30
CA TYR A 250 8.30 -23.85 -1.81
C TYR A 250 8.12 -22.45 -1.24
N PHE A 251 6.87 -21.98 -1.12
CA PHE A 251 6.54 -20.66 -0.60
C PHE A 251 6.67 -20.63 0.92
N GLU A 252 6.35 -21.74 1.60
CA GLU A 252 6.59 -21.90 3.03
C GLU A 252 8.09 -21.78 3.36
N GLU A 253 8.98 -22.41 2.58
CA GLU A 253 10.42 -22.26 2.74
C GLU A 253 10.88 -20.81 2.59
N ALA A 254 10.32 -20.06 1.64
CA ALA A 254 10.63 -18.64 1.47
C ALA A 254 10.12 -17.77 2.63
N VAL A 255 8.95 -18.08 3.17
CA VAL A 255 8.42 -17.43 4.40
C VAL A 255 9.33 -17.74 5.59
N ASN A 256 9.72 -19.00 5.77
CA ASN A 256 10.61 -19.42 6.84
C ASN A 256 11.99 -18.74 6.73
N PHE A 257 12.53 -18.62 5.51
CA PHE A 257 13.76 -17.86 5.26
C PHE A 257 13.62 -16.41 5.73
N MET A 258 12.50 -15.74 5.43
CA MET A 258 12.24 -14.38 5.89
C MET A 258 12.11 -14.30 7.41
N LEU A 259 11.36 -15.20 8.05
CA LEU A 259 11.16 -15.20 9.51
C LEU A 259 12.46 -15.46 10.28
N GLN A 260 13.34 -16.31 9.75
CA GLN A 260 14.64 -16.59 10.35
C GLN A 260 15.67 -15.48 10.09
N HIS A 261 15.40 -14.55 9.17
CA HIS A 261 16.34 -13.49 8.85
C HIS A 261 16.51 -12.54 10.05
N PRO A 262 17.74 -12.26 10.54
CA PRO A 262 17.96 -11.49 11.79
C PRO A 262 17.36 -10.09 11.79
N LYS A 263 17.07 -9.55 10.59
CA LYS A 263 16.44 -8.24 10.39
C LYS A 263 14.93 -8.31 10.10
N ALA A 264 14.28 -9.46 10.12
CA ALA A 264 12.83 -9.55 10.16
C ALA A 264 12.43 -9.89 11.59
N LYS A 265 11.60 -9.04 12.22
CA LYS A 265 11.16 -9.28 13.60
C LYS A 265 9.65 -9.32 13.64
N ALA A 266 9.10 -10.35 14.27
CA ALA A 266 7.69 -10.46 14.58
C ALA A 266 7.19 -9.23 15.36
N THR A 267 5.94 -8.84 15.12
CA THR A 267 5.33 -7.74 15.88
C THR A 267 5.20 -8.18 17.34
N THR A 268 5.72 -7.38 18.26
CA THR A 268 5.52 -7.61 19.70
C THR A 268 4.12 -7.13 20.11
N ILE A 269 3.59 -7.64 21.22
CA ILE A 269 2.29 -7.17 21.72
C ILE A 269 2.36 -5.70 22.07
N LYS A 270 3.50 -5.24 22.60
CA LYS A 270 3.74 -3.80 22.86
C LYS A 270 3.55 -2.94 21.60
N GLU A 271 4.14 -3.36 20.48
CA GLU A 271 4.03 -2.63 19.21
C GLU A 271 2.60 -2.70 18.65
N ALA A 272 1.96 -3.87 18.74
CA ALA A 272 0.58 -4.04 18.30
C ALA A 272 -0.39 -3.15 19.11
N LEU A 273 -0.20 -3.07 20.43
CA LEU A 273 -0.98 -2.19 21.31
C LEU A 273 -0.76 -0.71 21.00
N ALA A 274 0.48 -0.29 20.74
CA ALA A 274 0.78 1.09 20.36
C ALA A 274 0.07 1.49 19.05
N ARG A 275 0.09 0.63 18.04
CA ARG A 275 -0.63 0.84 16.77
C ARG A 275 -2.15 0.87 16.98
N TRP A 276 -2.65 0.02 17.87
CA TRP A 276 -4.06 -0.02 18.21
C TRP A 276 -4.51 1.26 18.93
N GLU A 277 -3.70 1.75 19.88
CA GLU A 277 -3.93 3.01 20.60
C GLU A 277 -3.93 4.21 19.64
N GLU A 278 -2.98 4.29 18.71
CA GLU A 278 -2.93 5.32 17.67
C GLU A 278 -4.19 5.31 16.78
N LYS A 279 -4.68 4.12 16.41
CA LYS A 279 -5.84 3.97 15.53
C LYS A 279 -7.17 4.26 16.23
N THR A 280 -7.29 3.94 17.51
CA THR A 280 -8.55 4.04 18.26
C THR A 280 -8.63 5.28 19.13
N SER A 281 -7.51 5.96 19.35
CA SER A 281 -7.34 7.06 20.30
C SER A 281 -7.77 6.70 21.74
N GLN A 282 -7.72 5.41 22.09
CA GLN A 282 -8.09 4.88 23.40
C GLN A 282 -6.88 4.25 24.08
N LYS A 283 -6.79 4.43 25.40
CA LYS A 283 -5.76 3.78 26.20
C LYS A 283 -6.06 2.29 26.37
N PRO A 284 -5.10 1.38 26.11
CA PRO A 284 -5.32 -0.05 26.27
C PRO A 284 -5.80 -0.49 27.67
N SER A 285 -5.41 0.23 28.72
CA SER A 285 -5.80 -0.07 30.11
C SER A 285 -7.28 0.21 30.41
N GLU A 286 -7.93 1.07 29.63
CA GLU A 286 -9.33 1.50 29.84
C GLU A 286 -10.30 0.79 28.88
N ALA A 287 -9.78 0.18 27.82
CA ALA A 287 -10.57 -0.42 26.76
C ALA A 287 -11.15 -1.78 27.16
N ARG A 288 -12.44 -1.97 26.88
CA ARG A 288 -13.14 -3.25 27.09
C ARG A 288 -12.93 -4.25 25.96
N GLU A 289 -12.67 -3.78 24.74
CA GLU A 289 -12.46 -4.62 23.56
C GLU A 289 -11.19 -4.22 22.83
N ILE A 290 -10.27 -5.17 22.66
CA ILE A 290 -8.97 -4.96 22.03
C ILE A 290 -8.79 -5.95 20.89
N LYS A 291 -8.49 -5.41 19.70
CA LYS A 291 -8.40 -6.15 18.45
C LYS A 291 -6.98 -6.10 17.89
N LEU A 292 -6.22 -7.17 18.14
CA LEU A 292 -4.85 -7.38 17.68
C LEU A 292 -4.76 -8.53 16.66
N TYR A 293 -5.83 -8.75 15.90
CA TYR A 293 -5.86 -9.78 14.86
C TYR A 293 -5.05 -9.35 13.62
N ALA A 294 -4.58 -10.32 12.84
CA ALA A 294 -3.93 -10.12 11.54
C ALA A 294 -2.80 -9.08 11.56
N GLN A 295 -1.88 -9.17 12.53
CA GLN A 295 -0.72 -8.28 12.55
C GLN A 295 0.21 -8.57 11.38
N ILE A 296 0.81 -7.52 10.82
CA ILE A 296 1.81 -7.62 9.76
C ILE A 296 3.05 -6.86 10.22
N PRO A 297 4.18 -7.55 10.48
CA PRO A 297 4.36 -9.00 10.60
C PRO A 297 3.53 -9.62 11.75
N PRO A 298 3.24 -10.94 11.75
CA PRO A 298 2.39 -11.56 12.77
C PRO A 298 3.02 -11.55 14.17
N ILE A 299 2.17 -11.72 15.19
CA ILE A 299 2.64 -11.94 16.58
C ILE A 299 3.00 -13.42 16.74
N GLU A 300 4.22 -13.71 17.15
CA GLU A 300 4.67 -15.09 17.43
C GLU A 300 4.58 -15.47 18.91
N LYS A 301 4.70 -14.49 19.81
CA LYS A 301 4.80 -14.72 21.25
C LYS A 301 3.95 -13.73 22.03
N MET A 302 3.21 -14.27 22.99
CA MET A 302 2.50 -13.46 23.97
C MET A 302 3.50 -12.93 25.01
N ASP A 303 3.67 -11.61 25.08
CA ASP A 303 4.58 -10.95 26.02
C ASP A 303 3.82 -10.29 27.20
N ALA A 304 4.58 -9.82 28.20
CA ALA A 304 4.05 -9.26 29.44
C ALA A 304 3.20 -7.99 29.23
N SER A 305 3.22 -7.36 28.05
CA SER A 305 2.45 -6.14 27.78
C SER A 305 0.93 -6.40 27.86
N LEU A 306 0.48 -7.65 27.71
CA LEU A 306 -0.92 -8.04 27.94
C LEU A 306 -1.38 -7.78 29.37
N SER A 307 -0.48 -7.73 30.35
CA SER A 307 -0.87 -7.48 31.75
C SER A 307 -1.37 -6.06 31.99
N THR A 308 -1.19 -5.15 31.04
CA THR A 308 -1.69 -3.77 31.11
C THR A 308 -3.20 -3.67 30.87
N LEU A 309 -3.81 -4.72 30.33
CA LEU A 309 -5.19 -4.77 29.86
C LEU A 309 -6.20 -5.09 30.98
N SER A 310 -6.14 -4.36 32.10
CA SER A 310 -6.92 -4.69 33.31
C SER A 310 -8.44 -4.67 33.13
N ASN A 311 -8.95 -3.84 32.22
CA ASN A 311 -10.39 -3.68 31.95
C ASN A 311 -10.88 -4.43 30.70
N CYS A 312 -9.99 -5.19 30.04
CA CYS A 312 -10.33 -5.85 28.79
C CYS A 312 -11.26 -7.06 29.04
N GLU A 313 -12.43 -7.03 28.41
CA GLU A 313 -13.43 -8.10 28.40
C GLU A 313 -13.31 -8.98 27.14
N LYS A 314 -12.86 -8.40 26.01
CA LYS A 314 -12.75 -9.07 24.72
C LYS A 314 -11.38 -8.85 24.10
N LEU A 315 -10.60 -9.92 23.95
CA LEU A 315 -9.27 -9.88 23.34
C LEU A 315 -9.23 -10.73 22.06
N SER A 316 -8.92 -10.08 20.94
CA SER A 316 -8.74 -10.77 19.66
C SER A 316 -7.27 -10.81 19.25
N LEU A 317 -6.72 -12.01 19.15
CA LEU A 317 -5.35 -12.33 18.72
C LEU A 317 -5.35 -13.31 17.52
N SER A 318 -6.47 -13.42 16.82
CA SER A 318 -6.64 -14.34 15.69
C SER A 318 -5.78 -13.98 14.48
N THR A 319 -5.45 -14.98 13.65
CA THR A 319 -4.61 -14.80 12.44
C THR A 319 -3.23 -14.22 12.79
N ASN A 320 -2.54 -14.90 13.70
CA ASN A 320 -1.16 -14.62 14.09
C ASN A 320 -0.38 -15.96 14.09
N CYS A 321 0.83 -16.00 14.64
CA CYS A 321 1.68 -17.21 14.67
C CYS A 321 1.98 -17.64 16.12
N ILE A 322 1.02 -17.46 17.04
CA ILE A 322 1.23 -17.74 18.47
C ILE A 322 1.32 -19.25 18.69
N GLU A 323 2.41 -19.72 19.29
CA GLU A 323 2.59 -21.15 19.61
C GLU A 323 2.16 -21.54 21.03
N LYS A 324 2.25 -20.60 21.97
CA LYS A 324 2.02 -20.83 23.40
C LYS A 324 1.19 -19.71 23.99
N ILE A 325 0.15 -20.08 24.73
CA ILE A 325 -0.66 -19.15 25.51
C ILE A 325 0.12 -18.81 26.79
N ALA A 326 0.32 -17.52 27.06
CA ALA A 326 1.05 -17.06 28.24
C ALA A 326 0.68 -15.60 28.58
N ASN A 327 1.08 -15.16 29.78
CA ASN A 327 0.99 -13.76 30.21
C ASN A 327 -0.44 -13.18 30.30
N LEU A 328 -1.43 -14.04 30.57
CA LEU A 328 -2.83 -13.63 30.76
C LEU A 328 -3.16 -13.13 32.19
N ASN A 329 -2.18 -13.11 33.10
CA ASN A 329 -2.39 -12.84 34.54
C ASN A 329 -3.00 -11.46 34.87
N GLY A 330 -2.85 -10.46 33.99
CA GLY A 330 -3.41 -9.13 34.20
C GLY A 330 -4.87 -8.98 33.74
N LEU A 331 -5.40 -9.95 32.99
CA LEU A 331 -6.71 -9.89 32.31
C LEU A 331 -7.84 -10.40 33.21
N LYS A 332 -8.06 -9.73 34.35
CA LYS A 332 -9.02 -10.17 35.39
C LYS A 332 -10.49 -10.13 34.98
N ASN A 333 -10.82 -9.45 33.88
CA ASN A 333 -12.20 -9.27 33.41
C ASN A 333 -12.45 -9.93 32.05
N LEU A 334 -11.52 -10.76 31.55
CA LEU A 334 -11.61 -11.32 30.22
C LEU A 334 -12.72 -12.36 30.13
N ARG A 335 -13.66 -12.12 29.21
CA ARG A 335 -14.83 -12.97 28.93
C ARG A 335 -14.73 -13.65 27.58
N ILE A 336 -14.18 -12.97 26.56
CA ILE A 336 -14.05 -13.50 25.20
C ILE A 336 -12.58 -13.46 24.77
N LEU A 337 -12.04 -14.62 24.40
CA LEU A 337 -10.69 -14.76 23.89
C LEU A 337 -10.70 -15.41 22.51
N SER A 338 -10.22 -14.68 21.50
CA SER A 338 -10.09 -15.16 20.13
C SER A 338 -8.63 -15.41 19.79
N LEU A 339 -8.29 -16.68 19.56
CA LEU A 339 -6.98 -17.22 19.22
C LEU A 339 -7.04 -18.09 17.95
N GLY A 340 -8.05 -17.91 17.10
CA GLY A 340 -8.20 -18.70 15.89
C GLY A 340 -7.10 -18.42 14.86
N ARG A 341 -6.74 -19.40 14.03
CA ARG A 341 -5.65 -19.29 13.04
C ARG A 341 -4.33 -18.87 13.70
N ASN A 342 -3.84 -19.70 14.61
CA ASN A 342 -2.54 -19.59 15.26
C ASN A 342 -1.84 -20.96 15.22
N ASN A 343 -0.69 -21.10 15.90
CA ASN A 343 0.11 -22.33 15.92
C ASN A 343 0.02 -23.06 17.28
N ILE A 344 -1.09 -22.94 17.99
CA ILE A 344 -1.23 -23.41 19.37
C ILE A 344 -1.40 -24.94 19.39
N LYS A 345 -0.65 -25.62 20.26
CA LYS A 345 -0.67 -27.09 20.38
C LYS A 345 -1.38 -27.63 21.62
N ASN A 346 -1.57 -26.80 22.65
CA ASN A 346 -2.23 -27.17 23.90
C ASN A 346 -2.80 -25.93 24.59
N LEU A 347 -3.66 -26.17 25.60
CA LEU A 347 -4.42 -25.13 26.30
C LEU A 347 -3.76 -24.67 27.60
N ASN A 348 -2.50 -25.04 27.86
CA ASN A 348 -1.76 -24.57 29.04
C ASN A 348 -1.54 -23.05 28.95
N GLY A 349 -1.62 -22.35 30.08
CA GLY A 349 -1.50 -20.89 30.15
C GLY A 349 -2.83 -20.14 30.25
N LEU A 350 -3.96 -20.85 30.11
CA LEU A 350 -5.31 -20.30 30.33
C LEU A 350 -5.73 -20.30 31.82
N GLU A 351 -4.92 -20.83 32.72
CA GLU A 351 -5.27 -20.98 34.14
C GLU A 351 -5.59 -19.65 34.80
N ALA A 352 -4.90 -18.60 34.39
CA ALA A 352 -5.07 -17.24 34.90
C ALA A 352 -6.44 -16.62 34.60
N VAL A 353 -7.13 -17.08 33.55
CA VAL A 353 -8.43 -16.56 33.10
C VAL A 353 -9.55 -17.59 33.19
N GLY A 354 -9.28 -18.76 33.80
CA GLY A 354 -10.24 -19.87 33.86
C GLY A 354 -11.55 -19.54 34.60
N ASP A 355 -11.49 -18.66 35.60
CA ASP A 355 -12.65 -18.28 36.40
C ASP A 355 -13.50 -17.15 35.77
N THR A 356 -13.04 -16.55 34.67
CA THR A 356 -13.68 -15.38 34.03
C THR A 356 -14.13 -15.65 32.59
N LEU A 357 -13.45 -16.55 31.88
CA LEU A 357 -13.68 -16.78 30.45
C LEU A 357 -15.03 -17.46 30.17
N GLU A 358 -15.82 -16.87 29.28
CA GLU A 358 -17.13 -17.35 28.84
C GLU A 358 -17.10 -17.87 27.39
N GLU A 359 -16.26 -17.28 26.53
CA GLU A 359 -16.11 -17.67 25.13
C GLU A 359 -14.64 -17.84 24.73
N LEU A 360 -14.32 -18.98 24.13
CA LEU A 360 -12.99 -19.28 23.59
C LEU A 360 -13.10 -19.68 22.12
N TRP A 361 -12.47 -18.89 21.25
CA TRP A 361 -12.39 -19.20 19.82
C TRP A 361 -10.95 -19.58 19.47
N ILE A 362 -10.71 -20.87 19.24
CA ILE A 362 -9.38 -21.45 18.99
C ILE A 362 -9.36 -22.35 17.75
N SER A 363 -10.29 -22.13 16.82
CA SER A 363 -10.33 -22.83 15.52
C SER A 363 -9.06 -22.64 14.69
N TYR A 364 -8.73 -23.59 13.81
CA TYR A 364 -7.54 -23.54 12.95
C TYR A 364 -6.25 -23.40 13.77
N ASN A 365 -6.02 -24.35 14.67
CA ASN A 365 -4.79 -24.51 15.45
C ASN A 365 -4.34 -25.98 15.36
N PHE A 366 -3.35 -26.39 16.16
CA PHE A 366 -2.79 -27.74 16.14
C PHE A 366 -3.02 -28.48 17.46
N ILE A 367 -4.20 -28.30 18.08
CA ILE A 367 -4.51 -28.91 19.38
C ILE A 367 -4.83 -30.39 19.18
N GLU A 368 -4.00 -31.26 19.76
CA GLU A 368 -4.23 -32.71 19.77
C GLU A 368 -4.89 -33.20 21.07
N LYS A 369 -4.58 -32.54 22.19
CA LYS A 369 -4.99 -32.96 23.54
C LYS A 369 -5.60 -31.79 24.30
N LEU A 370 -6.71 -32.05 24.99
CA LEU A 370 -7.48 -31.05 25.75
C LEU A 370 -7.00 -30.92 27.21
N LYS A 371 -5.70 -31.09 27.44
CA LYS A 371 -5.11 -30.88 28.77
C LYS A 371 -5.23 -29.41 29.16
N GLY A 372 -5.79 -29.14 30.34
CA GLY A 372 -5.99 -27.78 30.87
C GLY A 372 -7.39 -27.20 30.61
N ILE A 373 -8.27 -27.91 29.89
CA ILE A 373 -9.64 -27.45 29.62
C ILE A 373 -10.47 -27.26 30.91
N HIS A 374 -10.30 -28.16 31.88
CA HIS A 374 -11.04 -28.20 33.16
C HIS A 374 -10.92 -26.92 34.00
N VAL A 375 -9.94 -26.07 33.72
CA VAL A 375 -9.72 -24.83 34.47
C VAL A 375 -10.77 -23.77 34.14
N MET A 376 -11.43 -23.86 32.97
CA MET A 376 -12.38 -22.86 32.48
C MET A 376 -13.82 -23.13 32.92
N LYS A 377 -14.13 -22.92 34.20
CA LYS A 377 -15.41 -23.32 34.79
C LYS A 377 -16.63 -22.54 34.27
N LYS A 378 -16.45 -21.33 33.73
CA LYS A 378 -17.53 -20.48 33.22
C LYS A 378 -17.69 -20.51 31.70
N LEU A 379 -16.92 -21.37 31.01
CA LEU A 379 -16.93 -21.43 29.55
C LEU A 379 -18.30 -21.91 29.05
N LYS A 380 -18.93 -21.11 28.19
CA LYS A 380 -20.23 -21.38 27.56
C LYS A 380 -20.09 -21.71 26.09
N ILE A 381 -19.19 -21.02 25.39
CA ILE A 381 -19.00 -21.15 23.94
C ILE A 381 -17.56 -21.55 23.67
N LEU A 382 -17.38 -22.68 22.98
CA LEU A 382 -16.07 -23.18 22.56
C LEU A 382 -16.08 -23.43 21.05
N TYR A 383 -15.34 -22.62 20.30
CA TYR A 383 -15.11 -22.83 18.88
C TYR A 383 -13.70 -23.36 18.67
N MET A 384 -13.59 -24.63 18.30
CA MET A 384 -12.32 -25.35 18.14
C MET A 384 -12.28 -26.22 16.88
N SER A 385 -12.99 -25.81 15.83
CA SER A 385 -12.94 -26.46 14.52
C SER A 385 -11.53 -26.46 13.90
N ASN A 386 -11.27 -27.43 13.01
CA ASN A 386 -9.98 -27.59 12.33
C ASN A 386 -8.80 -27.62 13.31
N ASN A 387 -8.87 -28.56 14.26
CA ASN A 387 -7.77 -28.93 15.16
C ASN A 387 -7.44 -30.42 14.95
N LEU A 388 -6.62 -31.02 15.80
CA LEU A 388 -6.05 -32.36 15.60
C LEU A 388 -6.52 -33.38 16.64
N VAL A 389 -7.69 -33.18 17.26
CA VAL A 389 -8.21 -34.12 18.26
C VAL A 389 -8.74 -35.39 17.59
N LYS A 390 -8.22 -36.56 17.99
CA LYS A 390 -8.50 -37.86 17.34
C LYS A 390 -9.27 -38.86 18.21
N ASP A 391 -9.27 -38.66 19.53
CA ASP A 391 -9.71 -39.67 20.49
C ASP A 391 -10.87 -39.19 21.37
N TRP A 392 -11.86 -40.06 21.59
CA TRP A 392 -12.97 -39.80 22.52
C TRP A 392 -12.50 -39.55 23.96
N ALA A 393 -11.36 -40.11 24.37
CA ALA A 393 -10.79 -39.88 25.69
C ALA A 393 -10.44 -38.41 25.94
N GLU A 394 -10.07 -37.67 24.88
CA GLU A 394 -9.86 -36.22 24.97
C GLU A 394 -11.20 -35.48 24.93
N PHE A 395 -12.14 -35.90 24.09
CA PHE A 395 -13.47 -35.29 23.97
C PHE A 395 -14.27 -35.35 25.28
N VAL A 396 -14.23 -36.48 26.01
CA VAL A 396 -14.96 -36.64 27.29
C VAL A 396 -14.53 -35.62 28.34
N LYS A 397 -13.32 -35.06 28.25
CA LYS A 397 -12.86 -33.99 29.16
C LYS A 397 -13.70 -32.72 29.02
N LEU A 398 -14.39 -32.51 27.90
CA LEU A 398 -15.34 -31.41 27.73
C LEU A 398 -16.56 -31.56 28.66
N ALA A 399 -16.91 -32.77 29.09
CA ALA A 399 -18.01 -33.00 30.03
C ALA A 399 -17.73 -32.44 31.44
N GLU A 400 -16.45 -32.26 31.78
CA GLU A 400 -16.01 -31.64 33.05
C GLU A 400 -16.36 -30.15 33.11
N LEU A 401 -16.66 -29.52 31.97
CA LEU A 401 -17.10 -28.12 31.92
C LEU A 401 -18.57 -28.01 32.34
N PRO A 402 -18.88 -27.27 33.42
CA PRO A 402 -20.24 -27.25 33.96
C PRO A 402 -21.20 -26.39 33.12
N CYS A 403 -20.69 -25.39 32.40
CA CYS A 403 -21.50 -24.37 31.71
C CYS A 403 -21.41 -24.41 30.18
N LEU A 404 -20.80 -25.44 29.58
CA LEU A 404 -20.60 -25.49 28.12
C LEU A 404 -21.93 -25.74 27.40
N GLU A 405 -22.33 -24.80 26.54
CA GLU A 405 -23.62 -24.81 25.83
C GLU A 405 -23.46 -24.89 24.29
N ASP A 406 -22.48 -24.18 23.72
CA ASP A 406 -22.23 -24.13 22.26
C ASP A 406 -20.82 -24.65 21.95
N LEU A 407 -20.74 -25.70 21.15
CA LEU A 407 -19.49 -26.32 20.72
C LEU A 407 -19.43 -26.38 19.20
N VAL A 408 -18.33 -25.89 18.62
CA VAL A 408 -17.99 -26.13 17.22
C VAL A 408 -16.68 -26.90 17.17
N PHE A 409 -16.74 -28.11 16.64
CA PHE A 409 -15.68 -29.12 16.61
C PHE A 409 -15.39 -29.66 15.20
N VAL A 410 -16.15 -29.22 14.18
CA VAL A 410 -15.97 -29.59 12.76
C VAL A 410 -14.51 -29.59 12.30
N GLY A 411 -14.09 -30.60 11.54
CA GLY A 411 -12.75 -30.68 10.93
C GLY A 411 -11.67 -31.12 11.91
N ASN A 412 -12.06 -31.71 13.05
CA ASN A 412 -11.14 -32.52 13.85
C ASN A 412 -11.20 -33.97 13.37
N PRO A 413 -10.08 -34.73 13.36
CA PRO A 413 -10.10 -36.11 12.87
C PRO A 413 -11.12 -37.03 13.55
N LEU A 414 -11.42 -36.79 14.84
CA LEU A 414 -12.49 -37.50 15.55
C LEU A 414 -13.87 -37.23 14.94
N GLU A 415 -14.17 -35.96 14.65
CA GLU A 415 -15.46 -35.58 14.05
C GLU A 415 -15.56 -36.08 12.62
N GLU A 416 -14.55 -35.86 11.78
CA GLU A 416 -14.56 -36.32 10.39
C GLU A 416 -14.83 -37.83 10.27
N LYS A 417 -14.20 -38.62 11.14
CA LYS A 417 -14.40 -40.07 11.19
C LYS A 417 -15.86 -40.44 11.53
N HIS A 418 -16.39 -39.88 12.62
CA HIS A 418 -17.73 -40.22 13.10
C HIS A 418 -18.86 -39.55 12.30
N SER A 419 -18.56 -38.45 11.63
CA SER A 419 -19.44 -37.77 10.67
C SER A 419 -19.59 -38.63 9.42
N ALA A 420 -18.51 -39.24 8.93
CA ALA A 420 -18.56 -40.23 7.85
C ALA A 420 -19.32 -41.51 8.23
N GLU A 421 -19.29 -41.91 9.50
CA GLU A 421 -20.08 -43.03 10.04
C GLU A 421 -21.54 -42.65 10.35
N GLY A 422 -21.90 -41.36 10.28
CA GLY A 422 -23.25 -40.85 10.54
C GLY A 422 -23.67 -40.82 12.02
N ASN A 423 -22.75 -41.10 12.95
CA ASN A 423 -23.04 -41.23 14.39
C ASN A 423 -22.45 -40.10 15.26
N TRP A 424 -21.81 -39.09 14.65
CA TRP A 424 -21.13 -38.00 15.36
C TRP A 424 -22.00 -37.28 16.40
N VAL A 425 -23.17 -36.77 15.98
CA VAL A 425 -24.02 -35.94 16.85
C VAL A 425 -24.54 -36.75 18.04
N GLU A 426 -24.96 -37.99 17.82
CA GLU A 426 -25.47 -38.88 18.87
C GLU A 426 -24.37 -39.21 19.90
N GLU A 427 -23.19 -39.65 19.43
CA GLU A 427 -22.09 -40.04 20.31
C GLU A 427 -21.49 -38.84 21.07
N ALA A 428 -21.45 -37.66 20.45
CA ALA A 428 -20.98 -36.43 21.06
C ALA A 428 -21.94 -35.91 22.14
N THR A 429 -23.25 -35.86 21.83
CA THR A 429 -24.28 -35.40 22.78
C THR A 429 -24.46 -36.38 23.94
N LYS A 430 -24.32 -37.68 23.73
CA LYS A 430 -24.30 -38.69 24.80
C LYS A 430 -23.17 -38.47 25.82
N ARG A 431 -21.98 -38.07 25.34
CA ARG A 431 -20.81 -37.84 26.21
C ARG A 431 -20.80 -36.47 26.85
N VAL A 432 -21.34 -35.46 26.17
CA VAL A 432 -21.45 -34.08 26.68
C VAL A 432 -22.93 -33.66 26.63
N PRO A 433 -23.77 -34.20 27.53
CA PRO A 433 -25.23 -34.01 27.46
C PRO A 433 -25.68 -32.58 27.76
N LYS A 434 -24.78 -31.69 28.17
CA LYS A 434 -25.10 -30.30 28.52
C LYS A 434 -25.17 -29.38 27.30
N LEU A 435 -24.68 -29.83 26.14
CA LEU A 435 -24.66 -29.01 24.93
C LEU A 435 -26.08 -28.70 24.46
N LYS A 436 -26.33 -27.42 24.19
CA LYS A 436 -27.53 -26.92 23.52
C LYS A 436 -27.33 -26.79 22.01
N LYS A 437 -26.08 -26.64 21.58
CA LYS A 437 -25.71 -26.48 20.17
C LYS A 437 -24.38 -27.19 19.89
N LEU A 438 -24.37 -27.98 18.82
CA LEU A 438 -23.20 -28.70 18.35
C LEU A 438 -23.04 -28.45 16.85
N ASP A 439 -21.88 -27.94 16.43
CA ASP A 439 -21.50 -27.71 15.04
C ASP A 439 -22.51 -26.88 14.23
N GLY A 440 -23.12 -25.88 14.89
CA GLY A 440 -24.14 -25.04 14.27
C GLY A 440 -25.57 -25.56 14.43
N THR A 441 -25.75 -26.83 14.82
CA THR A 441 -27.06 -27.49 14.93
C THR A 441 -27.57 -27.45 16.37
N PRO A 442 -28.80 -26.98 16.63
CA PRO A 442 -29.42 -27.07 17.95
C PRO A 442 -29.60 -28.54 18.35
N VAL A 443 -29.21 -28.88 19.57
CA VAL A 443 -29.47 -30.19 20.16
C VAL A 443 -30.85 -30.13 20.81
N ILE A 444 -31.85 -30.67 20.13
CA ILE A 444 -33.21 -30.79 20.67
C ILE A 444 -33.22 -32.04 21.55
N LYS A 445 -33.47 -31.85 22.85
CA LYS A 445 -33.79 -32.96 23.74
C LYS A 445 -35.29 -33.17 23.68
N GLU A 446 -35.73 -34.41 23.50
CA GLU A 446 -37.10 -34.76 23.86
C GLU A 446 -37.15 -34.64 25.38
N ASP A 447 -37.89 -33.65 25.87
CA ASP A 447 -38.10 -33.46 27.31
C ASP A 447 -38.85 -34.70 27.83
N GLU A 448 -38.15 -35.59 28.55
CA GLU A 448 -38.83 -36.47 29.50
C GLU A 448 -39.38 -35.56 30.59
N GLU A 449 -40.70 -35.33 30.56
CA GLU A 449 -41.47 -34.75 31.64
C GLU A 449 -41.08 -35.46 32.96
N GLU A 450 -40.46 -34.72 33.87
CA GLU A 450 -40.27 -35.15 35.26
C GLU A 450 -41.64 -35.25 35.94
N ASP A 451 -42.24 -36.44 35.90
CA ASP A 451 -43.28 -36.88 36.84
C ASP A 451 -42.63 -37.25 38.19
N ASN A 452 -42.55 -36.27 39.11
CA ASN A 452 -42.98 -36.34 40.54
C ASN A 452 -42.36 -35.26 41.43
#